data_AF-A0A6P9ADP7-F1
#
_entry.id   AF-A0A6P9ADP7-F1
#
_cell.length_a   1.000
_cell.length_b   1.000
_cell.length_c   1.000
_cell.angle_alpha   90.00
_cell.angle_beta   90.00
_cell.angle_gamma   90.00
#
_symmetry.space_group_name_H-M   'P 1'
#
loop_
_entity.id
_entity.type
_entity.pdbx_description
1 polymer ?
#
loop_
_entity_poly.entity_id
_entity_poly.type
_entity_poly.pdbx_seq_one_letter_code
_entity_poly.pdbx_strand_id
1 'polypeptide(L)'
;MAVVERTKVHAGTAEFQDVSEFFESRNVVHGKKLQVVSIERVHNGALEQRFKDKTQEYKQTFGQVRIVRAWHGTKKLNVAPILRNNFDVTKHGQSVGHRFGAGVSFSSMSGYASNYCDKTHSACMLLANVLVSNVVEVPENTGSRVPREPPFLPGRYPLRYDTTAKNKDTMDVFVKFDKDSFLPTHVVNFRRCAAPILYSYEEEDEEDDDDKSVTDTDSDYQVDDNFDDYNAFYGFGAADDEDD
;
A
#
# COMPACT_ATOMS: atom_id res chain seq x y z
N MET A 1 -26.36 11.69 12.59
CA MET A 1 -25.13 11.43 11.81
C MET A 1 -24.11 10.78 12.72
N ALA A 2 -23.33 9.80 12.26
CA ALA A 2 -22.27 9.22 13.09
C ALA A 2 -21.24 10.31 13.42
N VAL A 3 -20.91 10.47 14.70
CA VAL A 3 -19.86 11.38 15.16
C VAL A 3 -18.51 10.70 14.91
N VAL A 4 -17.62 11.42 14.24
CA VAL A 4 -16.24 10.97 13.98
C VAL A 4 -15.33 11.94 14.70
N GLU A 5 -14.60 11.46 15.70
CA GLU A 5 -13.60 12.24 16.41
C GLU A 5 -12.21 11.92 15.87
N ARG A 6 -11.40 12.95 15.69
CA ARG A 6 -10.00 12.84 15.28
C ARG A 6 -9.15 13.60 16.29
N THR A 7 -8.30 12.87 17.01
CA THR A 7 -7.45 13.44 18.05
C THR A 7 -6.00 13.31 17.63
N LYS A 8 -5.25 14.43 17.66
CA LYS A 8 -3.82 14.40 17.37
C LYS A 8 -3.10 13.54 18.42
N VAL A 9 -2.31 12.58 17.97
CA VAL A 9 -1.47 11.75 18.82
C VAL A 9 -0.16 12.50 19.07
N HIS A 10 0.23 12.63 20.34
CA HIS A 10 1.42 13.37 20.73
C HIS A 10 2.69 12.55 20.51
N ALA A 11 3.75 13.18 19.98
CA ALA A 11 4.98 12.51 19.51
C ALA A 11 5.69 11.67 20.59
N GLY A 12 5.58 12.06 21.87
CA GLY A 12 6.18 11.34 23.00
C GLY A 12 5.35 10.20 23.58
N THR A 13 4.26 9.78 22.93
CA THR A 13 3.39 8.70 23.42
C THR A 13 3.77 7.37 22.80
N ALA A 14 3.54 6.28 23.55
CA ALA A 14 3.76 4.91 23.06
C ALA A 14 2.95 4.62 21.78
N GLU A 15 1.75 5.19 21.66
CA GLU A 15 0.93 5.05 20.45
C GLU A 15 1.55 5.74 19.23
N PHE A 16 2.09 6.95 19.40
CA PHE A 16 2.77 7.63 18.31
C PHE A 16 3.99 6.83 17.84
N GLN A 17 4.77 6.32 18.80
CA GLN A 17 5.93 5.50 18.52
C GLN A 17 5.56 4.21 17.78
N ASP A 18 4.60 3.44 18.29
CA ASP A 18 4.14 2.19 17.68
C ASP A 18 3.61 2.39 16.25
N VAL A 19 2.79 3.42 16.01
CA VAL A 19 2.27 3.71 14.66
C VAL A 19 3.37 4.22 13.73
N SER A 20 4.31 5.02 14.24
CA SER A 20 5.44 5.53 13.44
C SER A 20 6.42 4.42 13.08
N GLU A 21 6.77 3.53 14.02
CA GLU A 21 7.62 2.37 13.77
C GLU A 21 6.98 1.42 12.76
N PHE A 22 5.67 1.15 12.91
CA PHE A 22 4.95 0.35 11.94
C PHE A 22 4.96 1.01 10.54
N PHE A 23 4.81 2.34 10.48
CA PHE A 23 4.89 3.09 9.23
C PHE A 23 6.29 3.00 8.62
N GLU A 24 7.33 3.21 9.40
CA GLU A 24 8.72 3.29 8.95
C GLU A 24 9.32 1.94 8.57
N SER A 25 8.78 0.83 9.10
CA SER A 25 9.27 -0.53 8.84
C SER A 25 9.37 -0.87 7.35
N ARG A 26 8.46 -0.35 6.51
CA ARG A 26 8.39 -0.63 5.06
C ARG A 26 7.96 0.60 4.25
N ASN A 27 8.64 1.73 4.45
CA ASN A 27 8.28 3.05 3.90
C ASN A 27 9.10 3.54 2.70
N VAL A 28 9.86 2.66 2.04
CA VAL A 28 10.70 3.04 0.89
C VAL A 28 9.94 2.78 -0.41
N VAL A 29 9.98 3.77 -1.31
CA VAL A 29 9.34 3.71 -2.64
C VAL A 29 10.24 4.38 -3.66
N HIS A 30 10.70 3.63 -4.67
CA HIS A 30 11.62 4.13 -5.70
C HIS A 30 12.84 4.87 -5.11
N GLY A 31 13.45 4.29 -4.07
CA GLY A 31 14.57 4.89 -3.33
C GLY A 31 14.20 6.06 -2.41
N LYS A 32 12.97 6.58 -2.44
CA LYS A 32 12.51 7.70 -1.60
C LYS A 32 11.93 7.18 -0.29
N LYS A 33 12.29 7.82 0.83
CA LYS A 33 11.75 7.51 2.17
C LYS A 33 10.55 8.41 2.47
N LEU A 34 9.50 7.83 3.06
CA LEU A 34 8.37 8.60 3.58
C LEU A 34 8.63 8.99 5.03
N GLN A 35 8.32 10.23 5.39
CA GLN A 35 8.48 10.73 6.75
C GLN A 35 7.14 11.12 7.36
N VAL A 36 6.83 10.58 8.54
CA VAL A 36 5.64 10.94 9.32
C VAL A 36 5.70 12.42 9.70
N VAL A 37 4.59 13.13 9.47
CA VAL A 37 4.40 14.54 9.86
C VAL A 37 3.45 14.65 11.06
N SER A 38 2.36 13.88 11.04
CA SER A 38 1.44 13.79 12.17
C SER A 38 0.60 12.53 12.11
N ILE A 39 0.14 12.09 13.28
CA ILE A 39 -0.75 10.96 13.45
C ILE A 39 -1.99 11.47 14.18
N GLU A 40 -3.16 11.09 13.68
CA GLU A 40 -4.45 11.38 14.31
C GLU A 40 -5.17 10.07 14.59
N ARG A 41 -5.52 9.82 15.86
CA ARG A 41 -6.37 8.71 16.26
C ARG A 41 -7.80 9.00 15.83
N VAL A 42 -8.45 8.02 15.22
CA VAL A 42 -9.85 8.09 14.80
C VAL A 42 -10.69 7.33 15.80
N HIS A 43 -11.79 7.96 16.25
CA HIS A 43 -12.84 7.29 17.01
C HIS A 43 -14.17 7.45 16.27
N ASN A 44 -14.80 6.31 15.97
CA ASN A 44 -16.15 6.25 15.42
C ASN A 44 -16.86 5.04 16.03
N GLY A 45 -17.57 5.29 17.14
CA GLY A 45 -18.22 4.22 17.91
C GLY A 45 -19.17 3.35 17.08
N ALA A 46 -19.81 3.90 16.04
CA ALA A 46 -20.68 3.13 15.15
C ALA A 46 -19.88 2.15 14.28
N LEU A 47 -18.69 2.53 13.79
CA LEU A 47 -17.80 1.63 13.05
C LEU A 47 -17.15 0.59 13.96
N GLU A 48 -16.74 1.01 15.15
CA GLU A 48 -16.14 0.12 16.14
C GLU A 48 -17.09 -0.98 16.60
N GLN A 49 -18.36 -0.63 16.84
CA GLN A 49 -19.37 -1.62 17.19
C GLN A 49 -19.61 -2.61 16.05
N ARG A 50 -19.74 -2.12 14.80
CA ARG A 50 -19.88 -3.02 13.63
C ARG A 50 -18.68 -3.93 13.45
N PHE A 51 -17.46 -3.41 13.61
CA PHE A 51 -16.23 -4.21 13.54
C PHE A 51 -16.18 -5.27 14.65
N LYS A 52 -16.60 -4.92 15.87
CA LYS A 52 -16.69 -5.86 17.00
C LYS A 52 -17.71 -6.98 16.72
N ASP A 53 -18.89 -6.64 16.22
CA ASP A 53 -19.93 -7.62 15.86
C ASP A 53 -19.43 -8.53 14.74
N LYS A 54 -18.79 -7.95 13.71
CA LYS A 54 -18.19 -8.68 12.60
C LYS A 54 -17.07 -9.62 13.04
N THR A 55 -16.31 -9.23 14.07
CA THR A 55 -15.28 -10.09 14.67
C THR A 55 -15.91 -11.36 15.28
N GLN A 56 -17.07 -11.25 15.94
CA GLN A 56 -17.76 -12.41 16.50
C GLN A 56 -18.34 -13.30 15.39
N GLU A 57 -18.92 -12.70 14.35
CA GLU A 57 -19.39 -13.41 13.17
C GLU A 57 -18.24 -14.20 12.51
N TYR A 58 -17.06 -13.60 12.36
CA TYR A 58 -15.87 -14.26 11.81
C TYR A 58 -15.43 -15.46 12.65
N LYS A 59 -15.46 -15.34 13.99
CA LYS A 59 -15.13 -16.45 14.90
C LYS A 59 -16.11 -17.61 14.75
N GLN A 60 -17.39 -17.31 14.62
CA GLN A 60 -18.43 -18.35 14.43
C GLN A 60 -18.30 -19.02 13.06
N THR A 61 -17.99 -18.24 12.02
CA THR A 61 -17.97 -18.70 10.63
C THR A 61 -16.68 -19.47 10.29
N PHE A 62 -15.53 -18.94 10.69
CA PHE A 62 -14.22 -19.45 10.29
C PHE A 62 -13.43 -20.09 11.43
N GLY A 63 -13.87 -19.93 12.69
CA GLY A 63 -13.12 -20.35 13.86
C GLY A 63 -12.00 -19.37 14.18
N GLN A 64 -10.84 -19.54 13.55
CA GLN A 64 -9.67 -18.70 13.78
C GLN A 64 -9.76 -17.38 13.01
N VAL A 65 -9.61 -16.25 13.71
CA VAL A 65 -9.55 -14.91 13.13
C VAL A 65 -8.41 -14.12 13.75
N ARG A 66 -7.63 -13.45 12.91
CA ARG A 66 -6.60 -12.50 13.34
C ARG A 66 -7.01 -11.07 12.98
N ILE A 67 -6.66 -10.12 13.83
CA ILE A 67 -6.72 -8.68 13.52
C ILE A 67 -5.34 -8.28 13.03
N VAL A 68 -5.25 -7.87 11.76
CA VAL A 68 -4.01 -7.42 11.12
C VAL A 68 -4.06 -5.90 10.98
N ARG A 69 -2.97 -5.22 11.36
CA ARG A 69 -2.79 -3.81 11.05
C ARG A 69 -2.33 -3.67 9.61
N ALA A 70 -2.98 -2.81 8.83
CA ALA A 70 -2.61 -2.59 7.45
C ALA A 70 -2.89 -1.17 6.97
N TRP A 71 -2.09 -0.75 5.99
CA TRP A 71 -2.15 0.54 5.36
C TRP A 71 -3.15 0.53 4.19
N HIS A 72 -3.91 1.62 4.09
CA HIS A 72 -4.73 1.91 2.92
C HIS A 72 -4.40 3.33 2.43
N GLY A 73 -3.72 3.40 1.29
CA GLY A 73 -3.48 4.66 0.60
C GLY A 73 -4.70 5.12 -0.16
N THR A 74 -5.04 6.40 -0.04
CA THR A 74 -6.16 7.01 -0.74
C THR A 74 -5.94 8.50 -0.91
N LYS A 75 -6.69 9.14 -1.82
CA LYS A 75 -6.68 10.60 -1.95
C LYS A 75 -7.25 11.24 -0.68
N LYS A 76 -6.70 12.38 -0.27
CA LYS A 76 -7.12 13.13 0.92
C LYS A 76 -8.64 13.42 0.94
N LEU A 77 -9.23 13.66 -0.23
CA LEU A 77 -10.67 13.90 -0.38
C LEU A 77 -11.55 12.70 0.05
N ASN A 78 -11.01 11.48 0.01
CA ASN A 78 -11.72 10.26 0.38
C ASN A 78 -11.66 9.98 1.88
N VAL A 79 -10.72 10.57 2.62
CA VAL A 79 -10.49 10.26 4.05
C VAL A 79 -11.76 10.53 4.87
N ALA A 80 -12.32 11.74 4.82
CA ALA A 80 -13.49 12.07 5.64
C ALA A 80 -14.73 11.19 5.33
N PRO A 81 -15.08 10.92 4.05
CA PRO A 81 -16.11 9.93 3.72
C PRO A 81 -15.83 8.53 4.27
N ILE A 82 -14.60 8.03 4.14
CA ILE A 82 -14.21 6.70 4.65
C ILE A 82 -14.35 6.62 6.17
N LEU A 83 -13.85 7.63 6.90
CA LEU A 83 -13.95 7.63 8.37
C LEU A 83 -15.40 7.70 8.86
N ARG A 84 -16.31 8.26 8.08
CA ARG A 84 -17.74 8.34 8.41
C ARG A 84 -18.50 7.05 8.11
N ASN A 85 -18.27 6.50 6.92
CA ASN A 85 -19.12 5.46 6.33
C ASN A 85 -18.45 4.09 6.19
N ASN A 86 -17.18 3.97 6.58
CA ASN A 86 -16.27 2.90 6.20
C ASN A 86 -15.92 2.90 4.70
N PHE A 87 -15.04 1.98 4.30
CA PHE A 87 -14.78 1.71 2.89
C PHE A 87 -16.00 1.05 2.23
N ASP A 88 -16.30 1.47 1.01
CA ASP A 88 -17.37 0.89 0.21
C ASP A 88 -16.80 -0.22 -0.68
N VAL A 89 -17.03 -1.48 -0.28
CA VAL A 89 -16.58 -2.66 -1.03
C VAL A 89 -17.18 -2.69 -2.44
N THR A 90 -18.32 -2.06 -2.69
CA THR A 90 -19.02 -2.06 -3.99
C THR A 90 -18.44 -1.06 -4.98
N LYS A 91 -17.65 -0.08 -4.52
CA LYS A 91 -16.95 0.90 -5.37
C LYS A 91 -15.67 0.36 -6.00
N HIS A 92 -15.45 -0.94 -5.93
CA HIS A 92 -14.36 -1.60 -6.66
C HIS A 92 -14.41 -1.22 -8.16
N GLY A 93 -13.27 -0.93 -8.77
CA GLY A 93 -13.13 -0.63 -10.20
C GLY A 93 -12.98 0.85 -10.56
N GLN A 94 -13.16 1.80 -9.63
CA GLN A 94 -12.94 3.23 -9.91
C GLN A 94 -11.49 3.72 -9.67
N SER A 95 -10.63 2.84 -9.15
CA SER A 95 -9.21 3.11 -8.92
C SER A 95 -8.38 2.06 -9.68
N VAL A 96 -7.29 2.50 -10.32
CA VAL A 96 -6.39 1.64 -11.11
C VAL A 96 -5.76 0.56 -10.20
N GLY A 97 -5.66 -0.69 -10.66
CA GLY A 97 -4.83 -1.72 -10.01
C GLY A 97 -5.53 -2.89 -9.29
N HIS A 98 -6.74 -3.30 -9.69
CA HIS A 98 -7.45 -4.46 -9.13
C HIS A 98 -6.84 -5.81 -9.52
N ARG A 99 -5.56 -6.07 -9.23
CA ARG A 99 -4.87 -7.29 -9.69
C ARG A 99 -5.26 -8.55 -8.89
N PHE A 100 -5.72 -8.37 -7.65
CA PHE A 100 -5.92 -9.47 -6.69
C PHE A 100 -7.38 -9.63 -6.23
N GLY A 101 -8.31 -8.78 -6.68
CA GLY A 101 -9.73 -8.86 -6.30
C GLY A 101 -10.49 -7.53 -6.46
N ALA A 102 -11.80 -7.63 -6.71
CA ALA A 102 -12.71 -6.49 -6.75
C ALA A 102 -13.25 -6.21 -5.33
N GLY A 103 -12.37 -5.73 -4.46
CA GLY A 103 -12.70 -5.34 -3.10
C GLY A 103 -11.83 -4.17 -2.63
N VAL A 104 -11.71 -4.02 -1.32
CA VAL A 104 -10.85 -3.00 -0.69
C VAL A 104 -9.45 -3.55 -0.51
N SER A 105 -8.48 -2.92 -1.18
CA SER A 105 -7.07 -3.30 -1.07
C SER A 105 -6.41 -2.69 0.17
N PHE A 106 -5.60 -3.49 0.84
CA PHE A 106 -4.76 -3.12 1.98
C PHE A 106 -3.33 -3.63 1.73
N SER A 107 -2.37 -3.06 2.48
CA SER A 107 -0.96 -3.43 2.38
C SER A 107 -0.29 -3.45 3.75
N SER A 108 0.57 -4.42 3.99
CA SER A 108 1.51 -4.38 5.13
C SER A 108 2.62 -3.32 4.96
N MET A 109 2.77 -2.75 3.75
CA MET A 109 3.82 -1.81 3.39
C MET A 109 3.27 -0.40 3.21
N SER A 110 3.68 0.53 4.08
CA SER A 110 3.32 1.95 3.93
C SER A 110 3.84 2.53 2.61
N GLY A 111 5.03 2.10 2.18
CA GLY A 111 5.61 2.46 0.89
C GLY A 111 4.69 2.09 -0.28
N TYR A 112 4.28 0.81 -0.36
CA TYR A 112 3.37 0.36 -1.40
C TYR A 112 2.03 1.11 -1.36
N ALA A 113 1.42 1.24 -0.18
CA ALA A 113 0.17 1.97 0.00
C ALA A 113 0.29 3.45 -0.46
N SER A 114 1.45 4.09 -0.30
CA SER A 114 1.67 5.48 -0.70
C SER A 114 1.52 5.73 -2.21
N ASN A 115 1.58 4.68 -3.04
CA ASN A 115 1.32 4.77 -4.47
C ASN A 115 -0.13 5.12 -4.80
N TYR A 116 -1.05 4.94 -3.86
CA TYR A 116 -2.49 5.23 -4.01
C TYR A 116 -2.90 6.54 -3.32
N CYS A 117 -1.95 7.23 -2.68
CA CYS A 117 -2.18 8.55 -2.09
C CYS A 117 -1.99 9.66 -3.13
N ASP A 118 -2.34 10.89 -2.75
CA ASP A 118 -2.04 12.08 -3.56
C ASP A 118 -0.55 12.12 -3.94
N LYS A 119 -0.24 12.52 -5.18
CA LYS A 119 1.13 12.54 -5.75
C LYS A 119 1.91 13.83 -5.41
N THR A 120 1.44 14.57 -4.42
CA THR A 120 2.03 15.81 -3.90
C THR A 120 3.17 15.53 -2.91
N HIS A 121 3.93 16.58 -2.53
CA HIS A 121 5.00 16.44 -1.53
C HIS A 121 4.48 15.94 -0.17
N SER A 122 3.28 16.40 0.22
CA SER A 122 2.56 15.95 1.43
C SER A 122 1.36 15.09 1.03
N ALA A 123 1.12 14.00 1.76
CA ALA A 123 -0.01 13.10 1.54
C ALA A 123 -0.47 12.49 2.87
N CYS A 124 -1.57 11.75 2.83
CA CYS A 124 -2.05 11.00 3.98
C CYS A 124 -2.54 9.61 3.59
N MET A 125 -2.49 8.67 4.53
CA MET A 125 -3.06 7.34 4.39
C MET A 125 -3.74 6.91 5.68
N LEU A 126 -4.51 5.83 5.60
CA LEU A 126 -5.21 5.26 6.73
C LEU A 126 -4.44 4.04 7.27
N LEU A 127 -4.32 3.96 8.58
CA LEU A 127 -4.04 2.70 9.27
C LEU A 127 -5.38 2.07 9.66
N ALA A 128 -5.56 0.80 9.36
CA ALA A 128 -6.77 0.06 9.70
C ALA A 128 -6.45 -1.25 10.43
N ASN A 129 -7.34 -1.64 11.34
CA ASN A 129 -7.44 -2.99 11.84
C ASN A 129 -8.30 -3.79 10.86
N VAL A 130 -7.81 -4.94 10.39
CA VAL A 130 -8.47 -5.75 9.36
C VAL A 130 -8.62 -7.19 9.84
N LEU A 131 -9.83 -7.73 9.76
CA LEU A 131 -10.10 -9.14 10.04
C LEU A 131 -9.61 -10.01 8.90
N VAL A 132 -8.74 -10.96 9.24
CA VAL A 132 -8.21 -11.95 8.30
C VAL A 132 -8.39 -13.33 8.90
N SER A 133 -8.88 -14.27 8.09
CA SER A 133 -8.98 -15.67 8.47
C SER A 133 -8.34 -16.57 7.40
N ASN A 134 -9.11 -17.06 6.45
CA ASN A 134 -8.67 -17.87 5.33
C ASN A 134 -8.20 -16.97 4.16
N VAL A 135 -6.89 -16.97 3.93
CA VAL A 135 -6.25 -16.26 2.82
C VAL A 135 -6.01 -17.22 1.66
N VAL A 136 -6.32 -16.79 0.44
CA VAL A 136 -5.90 -17.45 -0.80
C VAL A 136 -4.97 -16.54 -1.59
N GLU A 137 -3.87 -17.10 -2.09
CA GLU A 137 -3.01 -16.39 -3.03
C GLU A 137 -3.66 -16.39 -4.41
N VAL A 138 -3.71 -15.22 -5.03
CA VAL A 138 -4.19 -15.08 -6.41
C VAL A 138 -3.01 -14.62 -7.26
N PRO A 139 -2.61 -15.40 -8.28
CA PRO A 139 -1.49 -15.02 -9.13
C PRO A 139 -1.78 -13.66 -9.80
N GLU A 140 -0.70 -12.91 -10.01
CA GLU A 140 -0.78 -11.60 -10.63
C GLU A 140 -1.34 -11.75 -12.05
N ASN A 141 -2.55 -11.26 -12.23
CA ASN A 141 -3.41 -11.57 -13.35
C ASN A 141 -2.82 -11.00 -14.66
N THR A 142 -2.26 -11.84 -15.53
CA THR A 142 -1.74 -11.43 -16.85
C THR A 142 -2.79 -11.49 -17.97
N GLY A 143 -4.08 -11.72 -17.66
CA GLY A 143 -5.13 -11.69 -18.68
C GLY A 143 -6.53 -12.17 -18.30
N SER A 144 -6.78 -12.66 -17.07
CA SER A 144 -8.13 -13.08 -16.65
C SER A 144 -8.88 -11.96 -15.92
N ARG A 145 -10.22 -12.03 -15.91
CA ARG A 145 -11.07 -11.08 -15.17
C ARG A 145 -10.74 -11.12 -13.68
N VAL A 146 -10.71 -9.94 -13.05
CA VAL A 146 -10.51 -9.79 -11.61
C VAL A 146 -11.61 -10.54 -10.85
N PRO A 147 -11.29 -11.39 -9.85
CA PRO A 147 -12.31 -12.06 -9.05
C PRO A 147 -13.21 -11.05 -8.33
N ARG A 148 -14.53 -11.15 -8.55
CA ARG A 148 -15.53 -10.34 -7.83
C ARG A 148 -15.77 -10.84 -6.41
N GLU A 149 -15.58 -12.14 -6.21
CA GLU A 149 -15.66 -12.81 -4.91
C GLU A 149 -14.47 -13.75 -4.77
N PRO A 150 -14.02 -14.03 -3.54
CA PRO A 150 -13.03 -15.08 -3.30
C PRO A 150 -13.56 -16.46 -3.71
N PRO A 151 -12.68 -17.41 -4.09
CA PRO A 151 -13.09 -18.78 -4.35
C PRO A 151 -13.70 -19.46 -3.11
N PHE A 152 -14.44 -20.54 -3.32
CA PHE A 152 -14.93 -21.38 -2.23
C PHE A 152 -13.77 -22.08 -1.52
N LEU A 153 -13.90 -22.28 -0.21
CA LEU A 153 -12.99 -23.10 0.57
C LEU A 153 -13.16 -24.58 0.18
N PRO A 154 -12.06 -25.31 -0.09
CA PRO A 154 -12.12 -26.72 -0.42
C PRO A 154 -12.88 -27.53 0.63
N GLY A 155 -13.91 -28.29 0.21
CA GLY A 155 -14.70 -29.14 1.09
C GLY A 155 -15.65 -28.40 2.06
N ARG A 156 -15.84 -27.09 1.91
CA ARG A 156 -16.61 -26.24 2.85
C ARG A 156 -17.70 -25.42 2.18
N TYR A 157 -18.17 -25.83 1.00
CA TYR A 157 -19.24 -25.13 0.29
C TYR A 157 -20.48 -24.89 1.18
N PRO A 158 -21.08 -23.67 1.18
CA PRO A 158 -20.81 -22.52 0.32
C PRO A 158 -19.80 -21.51 0.90
N LEU A 159 -18.99 -21.87 1.89
CA LEU A 159 -18.05 -20.94 2.51
C LEU A 159 -16.90 -20.57 1.57
N ARG A 160 -16.57 -19.28 1.49
CA ARG A 160 -15.47 -18.73 0.68
C ARG A 160 -14.26 -18.38 1.54
N TYR A 161 -13.11 -18.22 0.90
CA TYR A 161 -12.00 -17.47 1.52
C TYR A 161 -12.48 -16.06 1.88
N ASP A 162 -11.93 -15.45 2.93
CA ASP A 162 -12.34 -14.07 3.30
C ASP A 162 -11.38 -13.02 2.71
N THR A 163 -10.18 -13.43 2.34
CA THR A 163 -9.10 -12.55 1.88
C THR A 163 -8.39 -13.17 0.67
N THR A 164 -8.15 -12.37 -0.35
CA THR A 164 -7.20 -12.72 -1.43
C THR A 164 -5.92 -11.92 -1.24
N ALA A 165 -4.76 -12.48 -1.60
CA ALA A 165 -3.48 -11.80 -1.45
C ALA A 165 -2.53 -12.09 -2.63
N LYS A 166 -1.57 -11.19 -2.86
CA LYS A 166 -0.42 -11.48 -3.75
C LYS A 166 0.47 -12.56 -3.15
N ASN A 167 0.78 -12.40 -1.87
CA ASN A 167 1.52 -13.35 -1.05
C ASN A 167 0.85 -13.39 0.32
N LYS A 168 0.44 -14.58 0.77
CA LYS A 168 -0.34 -14.77 2.01
C LYS A 168 0.49 -14.61 3.27
N ASP A 169 1.81 -14.76 3.16
CA ASP A 169 2.75 -14.71 4.27
C ASP A 169 3.19 -13.26 4.52
N THR A 170 3.56 -12.53 3.48
CA THR A 170 4.03 -11.13 3.59
C THR A 170 2.88 -10.12 3.65
N MET A 171 1.71 -10.47 3.10
CA MET A 171 0.52 -9.60 3.03
C MET A 171 0.84 -8.23 2.41
N ASP A 172 1.80 -8.19 1.47
CA ASP A 172 2.24 -6.96 0.81
C ASP A 172 1.08 -6.26 0.10
N VAL A 173 0.19 -7.05 -0.50
CA VAL A 173 -1.07 -6.60 -1.07
C VAL A 173 -2.12 -7.66 -0.82
N PHE A 174 -3.23 -7.27 -0.21
CA PHE A 174 -4.37 -8.16 0.03
C PHE A 174 -5.69 -7.42 -0.07
N VAL A 175 -6.76 -8.15 -0.37
CA VAL A 175 -8.07 -7.58 -0.69
C VAL A 175 -9.14 -8.18 0.23
N LYS A 176 -9.98 -7.31 0.76
CA LYS A 176 -11.16 -7.64 1.55
C LYS A 176 -12.44 -7.33 0.78
N PHE A 177 -13.39 -8.26 0.86
CA PHE A 177 -14.64 -8.22 0.11
C PHE A 177 -15.85 -7.93 1.00
N ASP A 178 -15.68 -8.11 2.30
CA ASP A 178 -16.75 -8.04 3.28
C ASP A 178 -16.73 -6.69 3.99
N LYS A 179 -17.87 -6.02 4.02
CA LYS A 179 -18.03 -4.76 4.74
C LYS A 179 -17.79 -4.99 6.24
N ASP A 180 -17.36 -3.95 6.93
CA ASP A 180 -17.12 -3.97 8.38
C ASP A 180 -16.04 -4.99 8.84
N SER A 181 -15.40 -5.74 7.92
CA SER A 181 -14.22 -6.58 8.22
C SER A 181 -12.94 -5.77 8.40
N PHE A 182 -13.06 -4.44 8.48
CA PHE A 182 -11.98 -3.50 8.65
C PHE A 182 -12.49 -2.24 9.39
N LEU A 183 -11.58 -1.61 10.12
CA LEU A 183 -11.83 -0.42 10.93
C LEU A 183 -10.65 0.55 10.79
N PRO A 184 -10.83 1.73 10.16
CA PRO A 184 -9.82 2.79 10.19
C PRO A 184 -9.58 3.26 11.63
N THR A 185 -8.34 3.19 12.10
CA THR A 185 -7.95 3.58 13.47
C THR A 185 -7.13 4.85 13.51
N HIS A 186 -6.37 5.15 12.45
CA HIS A 186 -5.54 6.36 12.39
C HIS A 186 -5.52 6.98 10.99
N VAL A 187 -5.34 8.29 10.96
CA VAL A 187 -4.88 9.02 9.77
C VAL A 187 -3.41 9.38 9.99
N VAL A 188 -2.56 8.97 9.07
CA VAL A 188 -1.13 9.30 9.09
C VAL A 188 -0.85 10.27 7.95
N ASN A 189 -0.46 11.50 8.31
CA ASN A 189 0.02 12.50 7.37
C ASN A 189 1.54 12.36 7.26
N PHE A 190 2.06 12.35 6.04
CA PHE A 190 3.48 12.14 5.76
C PHE A 190 3.95 13.00 4.59
N ARG A 191 5.27 13.13 4.46
CA ARG A 191 5.95 13.78 3.33
C ARG A 191 6.86 12.81 2.59
N ARG A 192 7.05 13.04 1.30
CA ARG A 192 8.01 12.30 0.47
C ARG A 192 9.35 13.03 0.48
N CYS A 193 10.36 12.43 1.09
CA CYS A 193 11.73 12.95 1.10
C CYS A 193 12.52 12.33 -0.06
N ALA A 194 13.40 13.10 -0.71
CA ALA A 194 14.45 12.51 -1.51
C ALA A 194 15.28 11.57 -0.62
N ALA A 195 15.75 10.45 -1.15
CA ALA A 195 16.77 9.68 -0.44
C ALA A 195 17.96 10.62 -0.17
N PRO A 196 18.58 10.60 1.02
CA PRO A 196 19.88 11.21 1.16
C PRO A 196 20.79 10.58 0.11
N ILE A 197 21.40 11.40 -0.75
CA ILE A 197 22.56 10.96 -1.51
C ILE A 197 23.62 10.70 -0.45
N LEU A 198 23.97 9.43 -0.21
CA LEU A 198 25.20 9.12 0.53
C LEU A 198 26.33 9.68 -0.32
N TYR A 199 26.96 10.76 0.16
CA TYR A 199 28.09 11.37 -0.51
C TYR A 199 29.24 10.34 -0.61
N SER A 200 29.85 10.37 -1.79
CA SER A 200 30.98 9.59 -2.30
C SER A 200 32.23 9.71 -1.43
N TYR A 201 33.04 8.65 -1.44
CA TYR A 201 34.41 8.66 -0.92
C TYR A 201 35.21 9.83 -1.50
N GLU A 202 35.94 10.52 -0.63
CA GLU A 202 37.03 11.41 -1.00
C GLU A 202 38.14 10.52 -1.60
N GLU A 203 38.46 10.69 -2.87
CA GLU A 203 39.70 10.14 -3.43
C GLU A 203 40.85 10.98 -2.85
N GLU A 204 41.74 10.31 -2.12
CA GLU A 204 43.01 10.86 -1.67
C GLU A 204 43.89 11.13 -2.90
N ASP A 205 44.41 12.35 -3.01
CA ASP A 205 45.43 12.74 -3.99
C ASP A 205 46.70 11.92 -3.72
N GLU A 206 46.98 10.90 -4.55
CA GLU A 206 48.33 10.36 -4.70
C GLU A 206 48.97 10.99 -5.96
N GLU A 207 49.89 11.92 -5.72
CA GLU A 207 50.99 12.22 -6.65
C GLU A 207 51.92 11.00 -6.68
N ASP A 208 52.26 10.50 -7.86
CA ASP A 208 53.63 10.02 -8.14
C ASP A 208 53.89 9.86 -9.65
N ASP A 209 55.12 10.21 -9.99
CA ASP A 209 55.72 10.44 -11.30
C ASP A 209 55.94 9.18 -12.18
N ASP A 210 56.03 9.47 -13.48
CA ASP A 210 56.95 8.90 -14.48
C ASP A 210 56.76 7.50 -15.14
N ASP A 211 56.66 7.59 -16.47
CA ASP A 211 57.43 6.83 -17.49
C ASP A 211 56.79 5.66 -18.29
N LYS A 212 56.62 5.97 -19.60
CA LYS A 212 56.79 5.14 -20.82
C LYS A 212 55.88 3.94 -21.16
N SER A 213 55.25 4.15 -22.33
CA SER A 213 55.29 3.34 -23.56
C SER A 213 54.22 2.26 -23.86
N VAL A 214 53.38 2.59 -24.85
CA VAL A 214 53.07 1.85 -26.10
C VAL A 214 52.62 0.37 -25.98
N THR A 215 51.33 0.07 -26.23
CA THR A 215 50.79 -0.46 -27.50
C THR A 215 49.28 -0.78 -27.39
N ASP A 216 48.56 -0.38 -28.44
CA ASP A 216 47.28 -0.89 -28.98
C ASP A 216 46.63 -2.11 -28.34
N THR A 217 45.32 -2.01 -28.06
CA THR A 217 44.31 -2.93 -28.59
C THR A 217 42.91 -2.33 -28.44
N ASP A 218 42.13 -2.44 -29.52
CA ASP A 218 40.79 -1.86 -29.75
C ASP A 218 39.76 -2.11 -28.65
N SER A 219 39.03 -1.06 -28.26
CA SER A 219 37.73 -1.19 -27.58
C SER A 219 36.76 -0.08 -28.01
N ASP A 220 35.97 -0.34 -29.05
CA ASP A 220 34.78 0.45 -29.34
C ASP A 220 33.64 0.01 -28.40
N TYR A 221 33.55 0.67 -27.24
CA TYR A 221 32.31 0.74 -26.46
C TYR A 221 31.63 2.08 -26.79
N GLN A 222 30.71 2.05 -27.74
CA GLN A 222 29.74 3.13 -27.90
C GLN A 222 28.74 3.06 -26.75
N VAL A 223 28.72 4.13 -25.94
CA VAL A 223 27.65 4.44 -25.01
C VAL A 223 26.49 4.98 -25.86
N ASP A 224 25.54 4.11 -26.17
CA ASP A 224 24.25 4.54 -26.72
C ASP A 224 23.39 5.03 -25.55
N ASP A 225 23.36 6.35 -25.41
CA ASP A 225 22.30 7.09 -24.75
C ASP A 225 20.98 6.81 -25.46
N ASN A 226 20.26 5.76 -25.05
CA ASN A 226 18.89 5.52 -25.46
C ASN A 226 17.96 5.47 -24.24
N PHE A 227 17.72 6.67 -23.74
CA PHE A 227 16.56 7.06 -22.95
C PHE A 227 15.31 6.86 -23.82
N ASP A 228 14.67 5.68 -23.78
CA ASP A 228 13.24 5.48 -24.13
C ASP A 228 12.78 4.00 -24.08
N ASP A 229 13.11 3.24 -23.03
CA ASP A 229 12.48 1.91 -22.87
C ASP A 229 12.21 1.51 -21.42
N TYR A 230 11.41 2.30 -20.71
CA TYR A 230 10.81 1.87 -19.43
C TYR A 230 9.36 2.36 -19.23
N ASN A 231 8.67 2.71 -20.32
CA ASN A 231 7.25 3.11 -20.29
C ASN A 231 6.27 2.03 -20.80
N ALA A 232 6.73 0.82 -21.12
CA ALA A 232 5.86 -0.26 -21.59
C ALA A 232 5.22 -1.13 -20.47
N PHE A 233 5.54 -0.92 -19.19
CA PHE A 233 5.10 -1.85 -18.12
C PHE A 233 3.83 -1.46 -17.36
N TYR A 234 3.29 -0.26 -17.57
CA TYR A 234 2.02 0.16 -16.96
C TYR A 234 1.20 1.01 -17.95
N GLY A 235 0.47 0.31 -18.82
CA GLY A 235 -0.41 0.93 -19.81
C GLY A 235 -1.43 1.88 -19.17
N PHE A 236 -1.23 3.18 -19.39
CA PHE A 236 -2.28 4.18 -19.42
C PHE A 236 -2.51 4.52 -20.89
N GLY A 237 -3.50 3.86 -21.50
CA GLY A 237 -4.09 4.35 -22.74
C GLY A 237 -4.99 5.52 -22.39
N ALA A 238 -4.66 6.69 -22.91
CA ALA A 238 -5.63 7.76 -23.08
C ALA A 238 -6.75 7.24 -23.99
N ALA A 239 -8.00 7.39 -23.56
CA ALA A 239 -9.13 7.30 -24.46
C ALA A 239 -9.28 8.70 -25.05
N ASP A 240 -8.95 8.82 -26.33
CA ASP A 240 -9.36 9.97 -27.14
C ASP A 240 -10.83 9.78 -27.50
N ASP A 241 -11.59 10.85 -27.29
CA ASP A 241 -12.91 11.08 -27.87
C ASP A 241 -12.79 11.14 -29.40
N GLU A 242 -13.57 10.36 -30.14
CA GLU A 242 -14.01 10.75 -31.48
C GLU A 242 -15.48 10.33 -31.71
N ASP A 243 -16.23 11.32 -32.20
CA ASP A 243 -17.60 11.29 -32.70
C ASP A 243 -17.76 10.37 -33.93
N ASP A 244 -18.83 9.57 -33.95
CA ASP A 244 -19.84 9.44 -35.04
C ASP A 244 -20.90 8.37 -34.71
#